data_AF-A0A4P9YZG6-F1
#
_entry.id   AF-A0A4P9YZG6-F1
#
_cell.length_a   1.000
_cell.length_b   1.000
_cell.length_c   1.000
_cell.angle_alpha   90.00
_cell.angle_beta   90.00
_cell.angle_gamma   90.00
#
_symmetry.space_group_name_H-M   'P 1'
#
loop_
_entity.id
_entity.type
_entity.pdbx_description
1 polymer ?
#
loop_
_entity_poly.entity_id
_entity_poly.type
_entity_poly.pdbx_seq_one_letter_code
_entity_poly.pdbx_strand_id
1 'polypeptide(L)'
;MSDVLKDVPEFFESVLGESVIARTDAIGSFRELGPPDLCHLTKKQGKEGQEISLGSYHHVSGVDASTMASLAAYINTLTYSQNEQQGWFGKSAAQWRITSAVYCCYNAFSRVDMRVIVKIPGSVECFMMDAQGRRQETTPELWSETYMSALLRAILYSDDCQYRLSGYRRFDPVPTLDSEQRFLDATVQLYHKGWQLGTEAEIQIATNSKNHLTSGLMKYFSQSGRYHDPEAGALLAEAYIGMDEEIRGVQVLHDALLKKPSSYALLHVQVDFLRSKGKYELASQLAKRAVNCAPSEFVTWAKLAEIYIDLGDFKA
;
A
#
# COMPACT_ATOMS: atom_id res chain seq x y z
N MET A 1 12.78 5.87 -32.98
CA MET A 1 13.57 4.65 -33.28
C MET A 1 14.15 4.20 -31.95
N SER A 2 13.27 3.84 -31.02
CA SER A 2 13.59 3.82 -29.60
C SER A 2 13.87 2.41 -29.14
N ASP A 3 15.12 2.22 -28.74
CA ASP A 3 15.53 1.25 -27.73
C ASP A 3 14.81 1.46 -26.38
N VAL A 4 14.12 2.59 -26.18
CA VAL A 4 13.36 2.95 -24.97
C VAL A 4 11.92 2.42 -24.98
N LEU A 5 11.41 2.07 -23.80
CA LEU A 5 10.03 1.73 -23.50
C LEU A 5 9.15 2.98 -23.39
N LYS A 6 7.85 2.82 -23.65
CA LYS A 6 6.85 3.87 -23.46
C LYS A 6 6.43 3.95 -22.00
N ASP A 7 6.47 5.15 -21.43
CA ASP A 7 6.04 5.46 -20.06
C ASP A 7 6.72 4.62 -18.97
N VAL A 8 7.91 4.09 -19.27
CA VAL A 8 8.75 3.38 -18.30
C VAL A 8 10.10 4.10 -18.28
N PRO A 9 10.55 4.57 -17.10
CA PRO A 9 11.89 5.12 -17.03
C PRO A 9 12.91 3.99 -17.19
N GLU A 10 14.04 4.25 -17.83
CA GLU A 10 15.04 3.22 -18.07
C GLU A 10 16.47 3.73 -17.87
N PHE A 11 17.28 2.91 -17.23
CA PHE A 11 18.73 3.01 -17.23
C PHE A 11 19.30 2.00 -18.22
N PHE A 12 20.31 2.42 -18.98
CA PHE A 12 21.02 1.54 -19.91
C PHE A 12 22.34 1.11 -19.29
N GLU A 13 22.61 -0.19 -19.33
CA GLU A 13 23.82 -0.76 -18.76
C GLU A 13 25.02 -0.54 -19.67
N SER A 14 26.18 -0.31 -19.06
CA SER A 14 27.46 -0.30 -19.77
C SER A 14 27.93 -1.72 -20.07
N VAL A 15 27.71 -2.63 -19.12
CA VAL A 15 27.96 -4.06 -19.25
C VAL A 15 26.66 -4.82 -19.00
N LEU A 16 26.25 -5.66 -19.96
CA LEU A 16 25.02 -6.44 -19.87
C LEU A 16 25.00 -7.30 -18.59
N GLY A 17 23.98 -7.07 -17.75
CA GLY A 17 23.74 -7.77 -16.49
C GLY A 17 24.39 -7.14 -15.27
N GLU A 18 25.09 -6.00 -15.40
CA GLU A 18 25.77 -5.35 -14.28
C GLU A 18 24.82 -4.98 -13.13
N SER A 19 23.57 -4.59 -13.42
CA SER A 19 22.57 -4.26 -12.40
C SER A 19 22.17 -5.47 -11.54
N VAL A 20 22.01 -6.64 -12.17
CA VAL A 20 21.66 -7.89 -11.48
C VAL A 20 22.84 -8.41 -10.68
N ILE A 21 24.07 -8.27 -11.20
CA ILE A 21 25.30 -8.63 -10.50
C ILE A 21 25.47 -7.73 -9.28
N ALA A 22 25.41 -6.41 -9.44
CA ALA A 22 25.51 -5.45 -8.35
C ALA A 22 24.45 -5.69 -7.27
N ARG A 23 23.21 -6.03 -7.66
CA ARG A 23 22.16 -6.42 -6.71
C ARG A 23 22.52 -7.69 -5.94
N THR A 24 23.11 -8.68 -6.61
CA THR A 24 23.54 -9.94 -5.98
C THR A 24 24.61 -9.70 -4.92
N ASP A 25 25.62 -8.88 -5.24
CA ASP A 25 26.70 -8.53 -4.32
C ASP A 25 26.18 -7.76 -3.09
N ALA A 26 25.09 -7.01 -3.27
CA ALA A 26 24.48 -6.22 -2.21
C ALA A 26 23.53 -7.01 -1.28
N ILE A 27 23.11 -8.25 -1.59
CA ILE A 27 22.07 -8.97 -0.84
C ILE A 27 22.38 -9.03 0.66
N GLY A 28 23.61 -9.36 1.04
CA GLY A 28 24.02 -9.47 2.45
C GLY A 28 24.04 -8.12 3.20
N SER A 29 24.05 -7.02 2.47
CA SER A 29 24.06 -5.66 3.03
C SER A 29 22.65 -5.08 3.23
N PHE A 30 21.62 -5.65 2.61
CA PHE A 30 20.26 -5.14 2.75
C PHE A 30 19.78 -5.18 4.22
N ARG A 31 18.98 -4.18 4.57
CA ARG A 31 18.44 -3.94 5.92
C ARG A 31 16.94 -3.67 5.82
N GLU A 32 16.25 -3.87 6.93
CA GLU A 32 14.80 -3.66 7.05
C GLU A 32 14.02 -4.35 5.91
N LEU A 33 13.13 -3.62 5.24
CA LEU A 33 12.34 -4.14 4.13
C LEU A 33 13.15 -4.28 2.84
N GLY A 34 14.39 -3.79 2.78
CA GLY A 34 15.28 -3.90 1.63
C GLY A 34 15.01 -2.90 0.50
N PRO A 35 15.69 -3.05 -0.64
CA PRO A 35 15.59 -2.13 -1.77
C PRO A 35 14.27 -2.30 -2.54
N PRO A 36 13.90 -1.31 -3.39
CA PRO A 36 12.85 -1.52 -4.38
C PRO A 36 13.16 -2.71 -5.30
N ASP A 37 12.10 -3.18 -5.95
CA ASP A 37 12.22 -4.28 -6.89
C ASP A 37 12.96 -3.78 -8.15
N LEU A 38 13.72 -4.68 -8.76
CA LEU A 38 14.54 -4.40 -9.94
C LEU A 38 13.99 -5.21 -11.11
N CYS A 39 13.69 -4.57 -12.23
CA CYS A 39 13.36 -5.25 -13.47
C CYS A 39 14.45 -4.96 -14.50
N HIS A 40 15.20 -6.00 -14.87
CA HIS A 40 16.22 -5.97 -15.91
C HIS A 40 15.67 -6.55 -17.21
N LEU A 41 16.04 -5.96 -18.34
CA LEU A 41 15.64 -6.35 -19.68
C LEU A 41 16.87 -6.55 -20.55
N THR A 42 16.89 -7.65 -21.30
CA THR A 42 17.86 -7.89 -22.37
C THR A 42 17.18 -7.70 -23.71
N LYS A 43 17.57 -6.63 -24.41
CA LYS A 43 17.08 -6.26 -25.74
C LYS A 43 18.10 -6.70 -26.78
N LYS A 44 17.64 -7.19 -27.92
CA LYS A 44 18.49 -7.53 -29.06
C LYS A 44 18.02 -6.85 -30.34
N GLN A 45 18.96 -6.49 -31.20
CA GLN A 45 18.73 -5.94 -32.53
C GLN A 45 19.72 -6.56 -33.52
N GLY A 46 19.29 -6.76 -34.77
CA GLY A 46 20.13 -7.28 -35.84
C GLY A 46 19.68 -8.65 -36.35
N LYS A 47 20.42 -9.17 -37.34
CA LYS A 47 20.18 -10.50 -37.92
C LYS A 47 21.00 -11.54 -37.17
N GLU A 48 20.55 -12.80 -37.23
CA GLU A 48 21.23 -13.94 -36.61
C GLU A 48 22.71 -14.00 -37.04
N GLY A 49 23.63 -14.05 -36.06
CA GLY A 49 25.09 -13.98 -36.28
C GLY A 49 25.72 -12.58 -36.22
N GLN A 50 24.92 -11.50 -36.22
CA GLN A 50 25.35 -10.10 -36.00
C GLN A 50 24.44 -9.38 -35.00
N GLU A 51 23.93 -10.11 -34.00
CA GLU A 51 23.04 -9.54 -32.98
C GLU A 51 23.81 -8.62 -32.03
N ILE A 52 23.31 -7.40 -31.87
CA ILE A 52 23.74 -6.47 -30.82
C ILE A 52 22.79 -6.66 -29.64
N SER A 53 23.34 -6.87 -28.45
CA SER A 53 22.58 -6.96 -27.19
C SER A 53 22.76 -5.70 -26.36
N LEU A 54 21.66 -5.24 -25.77
CA LEU A 54 21.61 -4.09 -24.88
C LEU A 54 20.89 -4.49 -23.58
N GLY A 55 21.48 -4.11 -22.45
CA GLY A 55 20.84 -4.24 -21.14
C GLY A 55 20.17 -2.93 -20.76
N SER A 56 18.94 -2.99 -20.27
CA SER A 56 18.32 -1.87 -19.58
C SER A 56 17.59 -2.33 -18.32
N TYR A 57 17.41 -1.44 -17.35
CA TYR A 57 16.69 -1.77 -16.13
C TYR A 57 15.95 -0.57 -15.55
N HIS A 58 15.01 -0.86 -14.66
CA HIS A 58 14.32 0.15 -13.87
C HIS A 58 13.93 -0.40 -12.51
N HIS A 59 13.71 0.51 -11.57
CA HIS A 59 13.19 0.18 -10.26
C HIS A 59 11.67 0.24 -10.26
N VAL A 60 11.01 -0.64 -9.53
CA VAL A 60 9.56 -0.71 -9.47
C VAL A 60 9.04 -1.07 -8.08
N SER A 61 7.84 -0.58 -7.74
CA SER A 61 7.10 -0.99 -6.54
C SER A 61 5.60 -1.12 -6.82
N GLY A 62 4.92 -1.91 -5.99
CA GLY A 62 3.47 -2.11 -6.08
C GLY A 62 3.02 -3.12 -7.14
N VAL A 63 3.96 -3.83 -7.78
CA VAL A 63 3.61 -4.99 -8.61
C VAL A 63 3.30 -6.17 -7.68
N ASP A 64 2.28 -6.96 -8.04
CA ASP A 64 1.90 -8.14 -7.28
C ASP A 64 3.00 -9.22 -7.37
N ALA A 65 3.75 -9.39 -6.27
CA ALA A 65 4.82 -10.37 -6.13
C ALA A 65 4.37 -11.69 -5.45
N SER A 66 3.07 -12.01 -5.48
CA SER A 66 2.53 -13.25 -4.88
C SER A 66 2.84 -14.52 -5.67
N THR A 67 3.13 -14.41 -6.98
CA THR A 67 3.43 -15.57 -7.83
C THR A 67 4.43 -15.24 -8.91
N MET A 68 5.08 -16.27 -9.47
CA MET A 68 5.90 -16.09 -10.68
C MET A 68 5.06 -15.61 -11.89
N ALA A 69 3.79 -15.99 -11.95
CA ALA A 69 2.90 -15.66 -13.06
C ALA A 69 2.54 -14.18 -13.07
N SER A 70 2.29 -13.56 -11.90
CA SER A 70 2.01 -12.13 -11.79
C SER A 70 3.23 -11.28 -12.19
N LEU A 71 4.44 -11.68 -11.78
CA LEU A 71 5.69 -11.02 -12.18
C LEU A 71 5.99 -11.21 -13.68
N ALA A 72 5.73 -12.39 -14.24
CA ALA A 72 5.85 -12.63 -15.68
C ALA A 72 4.82 -11.81 -16.48
N ALA A 73 3.59 -11.66 -15.97
CA ALA A 73 2.57 -10.81 -16.57
C ALA A 73 3.01 -9.35 -16.60
N TYR A 74 3.62 -8.84 -15.53
CA TYR A 74 4.23 -7.50 -15.53
C TYR A 74 5.29 -7.35 -16.62
N ILE A 75 6.22 -8.31 -16.75
CA ILE A 75 7.24 -8.30 -17.81
C ILE A 75 6.60 -8.27 -19.20
N ASN A 76 5.53 -9.05 -19.42
CA ASN A 76 4.83 -9.06 -20.71
C ASN A 76 4.26 -7.68 -21.06
N THR A 77 3.79 -6.89 -20.08
CA THR A 77 3.36 -5.50 -20.34
C THR A 77 4.47 -4.63 -20.93
N LEU A 78 5.72 -4.88 -20.55
CA LEU A 78 6.89 -4.14 -21.06
C LEU A 78 7.16 -4.48 -22.53
N THR A 79 6.99 -5.74 -22.91
CA THR A 79 7.10 -6.19 -24.31
C THR A 79 6.09 -5.47 -25.22
N TYR A 80 4.85 -5.25 -24.75
CA TYR A 80 3.87 -4.47 -25.50
C TYR A 80 4.23 -2.98 -25.58
N SER A 81 4.74 -2.40 -24.48
CA SER A 81 5.15 -0.99 -24.44
C SER A 81 6.29 -0.66 -25.41
N GLN A 82 7.15 -1.63 -25.74
CA GLN A 82 8.19 -1.49 -26.76
C GLN A 82 7.61 -1.46 -28.18
N ASN A 83 6.55 -2.23 -28.43
CA ASN A 83 5.95 -2.35 -29.76
C ASN A 83 5.04 -1.16 -30.12
N GLU A 84 4.36 -0.54 -29.14
CA GLU A 84 3.46 0.60 -29.39
C GLU A 84 4.16 1.88 -29.91
N GLN A 85 5.47 2.06 -29.66
CA GLN A 85 6.19 3.24 -30.15
C GLN A 85 6.46 3.23 -31.67
N GLN A 86 6.11 2.14 -32.36
CA GLN A 86 6.24 2.04 -33.81
C GLN A 86 4.98 2.54 -34.53
N GLY A 87 4.88 3.86 -34.67
CA GLY A 87 3.88 4.50 -35.52
C GLY A 87 4.01 4.11 -37.00
N TRP A 88 2.88 4.18 -37.71
CA TRP A 88 2.60 3.83 -39.12
C TRP A 88 3.62 4.30 -40.20
N PHE A 89 4.61 5.13 -39.88
CA PHE A 89 5.48 5.83 -40.85
C PHE A 89 6.99 5.47 -40.83
N GLY A 90 7.43 4.44 -40.10
CA GLY A 90 8.85 4.07 -40.02
C GLY A 90 9.26 2.91 -40.94
N LYS A 91 10.12 3.18 -41.94
CA LYS A 91 10.78 2.15 -42.78
C LYS A 91 11.61 1.16 -41.92
N SER A 92 11.66 -0.10 -42.37
CA SER A 92 12.30 -1.28 -41.77
C SER A 92 13.79 -1.14 -41.37
N ALA A 93 14.09 -0.36 -40.33
CA ALA A 93 15.34 -0.48 -39.58
C ALA A 93 15.23 -1.66 -38.60
N ALA A 94 16.34 -2.36 -38.34
CA ALA A 94 16.36 -3.54 -37.46
C ALA A 94 15.68 -3.25 -36.12
N GLN A 95 14.74 -4.09 -35.70
CA GLN A 95 13.91 -3.85 -34.53
C GLN A 95 14.61 -4.31 -33.25
N TRP A 96 14.64 -3.45 -32.23
CA TRP A 96 14.95 -3.89 -30.87
C TRP A 96 13.80 -4.75 -30.35
N ARG A 97 14.12 -5.96 -29.90
CA ARG A 97 13.18 -6.89 -29.28
C ARG A 97 13.66 -7.26 -27.88
N ILE A 98 12.78 -7.21 -26.88
CA ILE A 98 13.06 -7.83 -25.58
C ILE A 98 13.11 -9.35 -25.79
N THR A 99 14.23 -9.95 -25.42
CA THR A 99 14.47 -11.41 -25.55
C THR A 99 14.51 -12.11 -24.20
N SER A 100 14.85 -11.38 -23.14
CA SER A 100 14.77 -11.89 -21.78
C SER A 100 14.56 -10.75 -20.80
N ALA A 101 14.01 -11.07 -19.63
CA ALA A 101 13.87 -10.16 -18.51
C ALA A 101 14.11 -10.90 -17.20
N VAL A 102 14.63 -10.17 -16.20
CA VAL A 102 14.81 -10.66 -14.83
C VAL A 102 14.11 -9.70 -13.88
N TYR A 103 13.11 -10.19 -13.13
CA TYR A 103 12.48 -9.45 -12.04
C TYR A 103 13.08 -9.91 -10.72
N CYS A 104 13.59 -8.98 -9.90
CA CYS A 104 14.17 -9.26 -8.59
C CYS A 104 13.35 -8.56 -7.50
N CYS A 105 12.87 -9.34 -6.53
CA CYS A 105 12.07 -8.87 -5.41
C CYS A 105 12.67 -9.39 -4.10
N TYR A 106 13.03 -8.48 -3.19
CA TYR A 106 13.65 -8.89 -1.93
C TYR A 106 12.61 -9.38 -0.92
N ASN A 107 12.85 -10.54 -0.31
CA ASN A 107 12.10 -11.06 0.81
C ASN A 107 12.81 -10.66 2.12
N ALA A 108 12.20 -9.79 2.90
CA ALA A 108 12.78 -9.27 4.13
C ALA A 108 12.68 -10.24 5.33
N PHE A 109 11.72 -11.18 5.31
CA PHE A 109 11.60 -12.20 6.35
C PHE A 109 12.76 -13.20 6.29
N SER A 110 12.94 -13.82 5.11
CA SER A 110 13.97 -14.84 4.90
C SER A 110 15.32 -14.25 4.43
N ARG A 111 15.38 -12.95 4.15
CA ARG A 111 16.58 -12.22 3.67
C ARG A 111 17.18 -12.82 2.40
N VAL A 112 16.31 -13.16 1.45
CA VAL A 112 16.66 -13.72 0.14
C VAL A 112 16.09 -12.85 -0.98
N ASP A 113 16.70 -12.90 -2.15
CA ASP A 113 16.22 -12.17 -3.33
C ASP A 113 15.51 -13.14 -4.28
N MET A 114 14.19 -13.03 -4.38
CA MET A 114 13.38 -13.84 -5.29
C MET A 114 13.54 -13.32 -6.71
N ARG A 115 13.80 -14.23 -7.67
CA ARG A 115 14.03 -13.88 -9.06
C ARG A 115 13.13 -14.66 -10.00
N VAL A 116 12.53 -13.95 -10.94
CA VAL A 116 11.78 -14.52 -12.07
C VAL A 116 12.48 -14.14 -13.36
N ILE A 117 12.92 -15.14 -14.11
CA ILE A 117 13.50 -14.97 -15.44
C ILE A 117 12.47 -15.36 -16.48
N VAL A 118 12.17 -14.44 -17.40
CA VAL A 118 11.34 -14.71 -18.57
C VAL A 118 12.25 -14.72 -19.80
N LYS A 119 12.16 -15.76 -20.63
CA LYS A 119 12.79 -15.85 -21.94
C LYS A 119 11.71 -15.77 -23.01
N ILE A 120 11.85 -14.88 -23.98
CA ILE A 120 10.80 -14.53 -24.95
C ILE A 120 11.21 -14.91 -26.39
N PRO A 121 10.40 -15.70 -27.11
CA PRO A 121 9.36 -16.60 -26.59
C PRO A 121 10.03 -17.79 -25.89
N GLY A 122 9.36 -18.41 -24.92
CA GLY A 122 9.93 -19.60 -24.30
C GLY A 122 9.44 -19.87 -22.90
N SER A 123 10.36 -19.74 -21.95
CA SER A 123 10.20 -20.26 -20.59
C SER A 123 10.17 -19.15 -19.55
N VAL A 124 9.51 -19.46 -18.44
CA VAL A 124 9.60 -18.69 -17.20
C VAL A 124 10.26 -19.60 -16.17
N GLU A 125 11.33 -19.13 -15.55
CA GLU A 125 12.03 -19.80 -14.46
C GLU A 125 11.96 -18.91 -13.22
N CYS A 126 11.86 -19.51 -12.04
CA CYS A 126 12.01 -18.78 -10.78
C CYS A 126 12.98 -19.49 -9.85
N PHE A 127 13.64 -18.71 -8.99
CA PHE A 127 14.56 -19.18 -7.97
C PHE A 127 14.76 -18.08 -6.93
N MET A 128 15.34 -18.44 -5.79
CA MET A 128 15.81 -17.47 -4.80
C MET A 128 17.34 -17.40 -4.81
N MET A 129 17.86 -16.23 -4.45
CA MET A 129 19.29 -15.99 -4.24
C MET A 129 19.53 -15.69 -2.76
N ASP A 130 20.41 -16.45 -2.12
CA ASP A 130 20.81 -16.20 -0.73
C ASP A 130 21.90 -15.11 -0.64
N ALA A 131 22.25 -14.74 0.60
CA ALA A 131 23.28 -13.73 0.87
C ALA A 131 24.70 -14.13 0.40
N GLN A 132 24.92 -15.41 0.06
CA GLN A 132 26.17 -15.91 -0.52
C GLN A 132 26.12 -15.94 -2.06
N GLY A 133 25.03 -15.49 -2.67
CA GLY A 133 24.86 -15.51 -4.12
C GLY A 133 24.54 -16.89 -4.68
N ARG A 134 24.07 -17.84 -3.86
CA ARG A 134 23.70 -19.19 -4.33
C ARG A 134 22.24 -19.25 -4.74
N ARG A 135 21.99 -19.90 -5.88
CA ARG A 135 20.65 -20.17 -6.42
C ARG A 135 20.03 -21.37 -5.71
N GLN A 136 18.79 -21.21 -5.22
CA GLN A 136 17.99 -22.29 -4.64
C GLN A 136 16.55 -22.25 -5.16
N GLU A 137 15.81 -23.35 -4.99
CA GLU A 137 14.41 -23.45 -5.39
C GLU A 137 13.51 -22.58 -4.50
N THR A 138 12.40 -22.11 -5.06
CA THR A 138 11.40 -21.33 -4.33
C THR A 138 10.38 -22.24 -3.66
N THR A 139 9.85 -21.83 -2.51
CA THR A 139 8.71 -22.49 -1.86
C THR A 139 7.49 -21.56 -1.80
N PRO A 140 6.26 -22.07 -1.61
CA PRO A 140 5.08 -21.24 -1.44
C PRO A 140 5.20 -20.22 -0.29
N GLU A 141 5.86 -20.60 0.80
CA GLU A 141 6.08 -19.72 1.96
C GLU A 141 6.97 -18.53 1.60
N LEU A 142 8.02 -18.75 0.80
CA LEU A 142 8.87 -17.67 0.30
C LEU A 142 8.07 -16.69 -0.56
N TRP A 143 7.12 -17.17 -1.37
CA TRP A 143 6.26 -16.30 -2.16
C TRP A 143 5.31 -15.46 -1.30
N SER A 144 4.68 -16.04 -0.27
CA SER A 144 3.87 -15.29 0.70
C SER A 144 4.68 -14.18 1.39
N GLU A 145 5.89 -14.51 1.86
CA GLU A 145 6.79 -13.55 2.51
C GLU A 145 7.26 -12.45 1.54
N THR A 146 7.50 -12.79 0.28
CA THR A 146 7.93 -11.85 -0.77
C THR A 146 6.82 -10.89 -1.15
N TYR A 147 5.59 -11.38 -1.32
CA TYR A 147 4.41 -10.57 -1.53
C TYR A 147 4.27 -9.51 -0.43
N MET A 148 4.34 -9.94 0.83
CA MET A 148 4.21 -9.03 1.96
C MET A 148 5.39 -8.05 2.06
N SER A 149 6.61 -8.49 1.78
CA SER A 149 7.78 -7.60 1.74
C SER A 149 7.63 -6.51 0.68
N ALA A 150 7.21 -6.87 -0.54
CA ALA A 150 7.00 -5.93 -1.64
C ALA A 150 5.87 -4.92 -1.35
N LEU A 151 4.75 -5.42 -0.80
CA LEU A 151 3.60 -4.60 -0.46
C LEU A 151 3.93 -3.61 0.68
N LEU A 152 4.62 -4.07 1.74
CA LEU A 152 5.05 -3.19 2.83
C LEU A 152 6.06 -2.14 2.38
N ARG A 153 7.03 -2.51 1.51
CA ARG A 153 7.93 -1.53 0.89
C ARG A 153 7.14 -0.47 0.12
N ALA A 154 6.17 -0.89 -0.69
CA ALA A 154 5.37 0.03 -1.49
C ALA A 154 4.54 0.98 -0.62
N ILE A 155 4.00 0.52 0.50
CA ILE A 155 3.17 1.34 1.42
C ILE A 155 4.03 2.24 2.29
N LEU A 156 5.07 1.71 2.94
CA LEU A 156 5.84 2.46 3.92
C LEU A 156 6.79 3.46 3.26
N TYR A 157 7.48 3.06 2.19
CA TYR A 157 8.47 3.89 1.52
C TYR A 157 7.89 4.78 0.41
N SER A 158 6.56 4.83 0.24
CA SER A 158 5.89 5.69 -0.75
C SER A 158 6.25 7.17 -0.58
N ASP A 159 6.34 7.63 0.67
CA ASP A 159 6.44 9.05 1.03
C ASP A 159 7.85 9.44 1.48
N ASP A 160 8.76 8.47 1.56
CA ASP A 160 10.11 8.71 2.02
C ASP A 160 10.92 9.45 0.94
N CYS A 161 11.44 10.61 1.33
CA CYS A 161 12.30 11.44 0.49
C CYS A 161 13.57 10.72 0.02
N GLN A 162 14.08 9.77 0.80
CA GLN A 162 15.23 8.93 0.46
C GLN A 162 14.91 7.92 -0.64
N TYR A 163 13.63 7.59 -0.84
CA TYR A 163 13.14 6.67 -1.87
C TYR A 163 12.63 7.40 -3.14
N ARG A 164 13.02 8.67 -3.32
CA ARG A 164 12.87 9.39 -4.61
C ARG A 164 14.00 9.01 -5.57
N LEU A 165 14.04 7.73 -5.90
CA LEU A 165 15.03 7.19 -6.83
C LEU A 165 14.71 7.63 -8.25
N SER A 166 15.74 8.03 -9.01
CA SER A 166 15.62 8.18 -10.44
C SER A 166 15.20 6.84 -11.07
N GLY A 167 14.35 6.90 -12.07
CA GLY A 167 13.84 5.71 -12.75
C GLY A 167 13.07 4.71 -11.90
N TYR A 168 12.30 5.23 -10.95
CA TYR A 168 11.43 4.45 -10.08
C TYR A 168 9.96 4.53 -10.53
N ARG A 169 9.41 3.39 -10.94
CA ARG A 169 8.01 3.24 -11.34
C ARG A 169 7.16 2.75 -10.16
N ARG A 170 6.08 3.45 -9.84
CA ARG A 170 5.22 3.12 -8.70
C ARG A 170 3.82 2.75 -9.18
N PHE A 171 3.30 1.64 -8.66
CA PHE A 171 1.90 1.23 -8.79
C PHE A 171 1.22 1.30 -7.42
N ASP A 172 -0.11 1.40 -7.43
CA ASP A 172 -0.91 1.15 -6.24
C ASP A 172 -0.79 -0.34 -5.85
N PRO A 173 -0.22 -0.68 -4.68
CA PRO A 173 -0.07 -2.07 -4.26
C PRO A 173 -1.40 -2.75 -3.88
N VAL A 174 -2.48 -1.99 -3.66
CA VAL A 174 -3.79 -2.53 -3.25
C VAL A 174 -4.91 -1.88 -4.10
N PRO A 175 -4.95 -2.14 -5.42
CA PRO A 175 -5.84 -1.44 -6.35
C PRO A 175 -7.31 -1.87 -6.27
N THR A 176 -7.62 -3.01 -5.63
CA THR A 176 -8.98 -3.60 -5.57
C THR A 176 -9.33 -4.15 -4.19
N LEU A 177 -10.62 -4.34 -3.91
CA LEU A 177 -11.06 -5.00 -2.66
C LEU A 177 -10.52 -6.43 -2.53
N ASP A 178 -10.42 -7.17 -3.63
CA ASP A 178 -9.82 -8.52 -3.62
C ASP A 178 -8.33 -8.47 -3.27
N SER A 179 -7.60 -7.43 -3.70
CA SER A 179 -6.20 -7.24 -3.30
C SER A 179 -6.06 -6.86 -1.83
N GLU A 180 -7.03 -6.12 -1.28
CA GLU A 180 -7.05 -5.79 0.14
C GLU A 180 -7.36 -7.02 1.00
N GLN A 181 -8.32 -7.86 0.59
CA GLN A 181 -8.59 -9.12 1.27
C GLN A 181 -7.34 -10.01 1.28
N ARG A 182 -6.64 -10.13 0.15
CA ARG A 182 -5.36 -10.88 0.09
C ARG A 182 -4.28 -10.29 0.99
N PHE A 183 -4.21 -8.95 1.10
CA PHE A 183 -3.30 -8.28 2.03
C PHE A 183 -3.63 -8.63 3.49
N LEU A 184 -4.91 -8.62 3.87
CA LEU A 184 -5.36 -9.01 5.21
C LEU A 184 -5.08 -10.50 5.50
N ASP A 185 -5.37 -11.39 4.56
CA ASP A 185 -5.13 -12.83 4.70
C ASP A 185 -3.63 -13.12 4.90
N ALA A 186 -2.78 -12.51 4.09
CA ALA A 186 -1.33 -12.65 4.20
C ALA A 186 -0.77 -12.01 5.49
N THR A 187 -1.39 -10.92 5.96
CA THR A 187 -1.07 -10.32 7.26
C THR A 187 -1.35 -11.30 8.40
N VAL A 188 -2.51 -11.96 8.40
CA VAL A 188 -2.87 -12.98 9.40
C VAL A 188 -1.88 -14.15 9.33
N GLN A 189 -1.55 -14.63 8.13
CA GLN A 189 -0.62 -15.74 7.94
C GLN A 189 0.79 -15.44 8.48
N LEU A 190 1.30 -14.22 8.27
CA LEU A 190 2.67 -13.83 8.62
C LEU A 190 2.79 -13.06 9.95
N TYR A 191 1.68 -12.81 10.64
CA TYR A 191 1.65 -11.96 11.84
C TYR A 191 2.72 -12.35 12.88
N HIS A 192 2.84 -13.64 13.19
CA HIS A 192 3.80 -14.15 14.17
C HIS A 192 5.27 -14.04 13.74
N LYS A 193 5.54 -13.83 12.45
CA LYS A 193 6.87 -13.56 11.89
C LYS A 193 7.13 -12.06 11.72
N GLY A 194 6.15 -11.19 11.96
CA GLY A 194 6.25 -9.75 11.67
C GLY A 194 7.43 -9.05 12.33
N TRP A 195 7.85 -9.50 13.52
CA TRP A 195 9.02 -8.96 14.23
C TRP A 195 10.34 -9.14 13.45
N GLN A 196 10.43 -10.11 12.52
CA GLN A 196 11.63 -10.35 11.71
C GLN A 196 11.92 -9.22 10.71
N LEU A 197 10.89 -8.43 10.37
CA LEU A 197 11.00 -7.33 9.42
C LEU A 197 11.75 -6.12 9.99
N GLY A 198 11.88 -6.03 11.31
CA GLY A 198 12.40 -4.85 11.99
C GLY A 198 11.32 -3.81 12.30
N THR A 199 11.77 -2.61 12.67
CA THR A 199 10.96 -1.47 13.11
C THR A 199 11.55 -0.16 12.62
N GLU A 200 10.76 0.91 12.70
CA GLU A 200 11.24 2.28 12.57
C GLU A 200 12.34 2.59 13.61
N ALA A 201 13.21 3.55 13.29
CA ALA A 201 14.42 3.86 14.05
C ALA A 201 14.16 4.27 15.51
N GLU A 202 12.97 4.80 15.80
CA GLU A 202 12.52 5.21 17.12
C GLU A 202 12.27 4.01 18.05
N ILE A 203 12.04 2.82 17.49
CA ILE A 203 11.74 1.60 18.24
C ILE A 203 12.97 0.68 18.16
N GLN A 204 13.59 0.43 19.31
CA GLN A 204 14.83 -0.34 19.38
C GLN A 204 14.65 -1.86 19.18
N ILE A 205 13.49 -2.39 19.56
CA ILE A 205 13.23 -3.84 19.55
C ILE A 205 11.87 -4.10 18.89
N ALA A 206 11.90 -4.86 17.80
CA ALA A 206 10.69 -5.32 17.12
C ALA A 206 9.94 -6.34 17.99
N THR A 207 8.64 -6.14 18.12
CA THR A 207 7.71 -7.07 18.79
C THR A 207 6.58 -7.46 17.84
N ASN A 208 5.69 -8.36 18.25
CA ASN A 208 4.53 -8.72 17.43
C ASN A 208 3.57 -7.53 17.18
N SER A 209 3.55 -6.54 18.07
CA SER A 209 2.70 -5.34 17.93
C SER A 209 3.43 -4.15 17.31
N LYS A 210 4.76 -4.09 17.42
CA LYS A 210 5.60 -3.00 16.91
C LYS A 210 6.62 -3.55 15.92
N ASN A 211 6.30 -3.49 14.64
CA ASN A 211 7.15 -3.89 13.52
C ASN A 211 6.66 -3.23 12.22
N HIS A 212 7.40 -3.40 11.11
CA HIS A 212 6.97 -2.84 9.83
C HIS A 212 5.66 -3.45 9.28
N LEU A 213 5.32 -4.70 9.61
CA LEU A 213 4.03 -5.29 9.19
C LEU A 213 2.87 -4.52 9.83
N THR A 214 2.89 -4.33 11.15
CA THR A 214 1.84 -3.57 11.85
C THR A 214 1.84 -2.10 11.45
N SER A 215 3.02 -1.51 11.26
CA SER A 215 3.15 -0.11 10.83
C SER A 215 2.58 0.09 9.42
N GLY A 216 2.85 -0.83 8.48
CA GLY A 216 2.29 -0.79 7.13
C GLY A 216 0.79 -0.98 7.10
N LEU A 217 0.25 -1.90 7.93
CA LEU A 217 -1.19 -2.07 8.11
C LEU A 217 -1.85 -0.78 8.61
N MET A 218 -1.31 -0.20 9.69
CA MET A 218 -1.82 1.06 10.25
C MET A 218 -1.77 2.19 9.22
N LYS A 219 -0.64 2.35 8.51
CA LYS A 219 -0.47 3.37 7.47
C LYS A 219 -1.52 3.20 6.37
N TYR A 220 -1.67 2.00 5.81
CA TYR A 220 -2.63 1.73 4.74
C TYR A 220 -4.07 2.09 5.11
N PHE A 221 -4.56 1.57 6.25
CA PHE A 221 -5.94 1.81 6.66
C PHE A 221 -6.18 3.26 7.11
N SER A 222 -5.14 3.95 7.60
CA SER A 222 -5.23 5.36 7.99
C SER A 222 -5.33 6.27 6.77
N GLN A 223 -4.53 5.98 5.73
CA GLN A 223 -4.51 6.73 4.47
C GLN A 223 -5.73 6.44 3.60
N SER A 224 -6.27 5.22 3.63
CA SER A 224 -7.50 4.86 2.91
C SER A 224 -8.78 5.36 3.58
N GLY A 225 -8.68 6.02 4.74
CA GLY A 225 -9.84 6.52 5.50
C GLY A 225 -10.71 5.41 6.12
N ARG A 226 -10.32 4.15 5.98
CA ARG A 226 -11.06 2.98 6.48
C ARG A 226 -10.94 2.82 8.00
N TYR A 227 -9.98 3.48 8.64
CA TYR A 227 -9.91 3.59 10.10
C TYR A 227 -10.98 4.50 10.72
N HIS A 228 -11.71 5.28 9.93
CA HIS A 228 -12.65 6.29 10.46
C HIS A 228 -13.91 6.41 9.61
N ASP A 229 -14.90 5.55 9.86
CA ASP A 229 -16.27 6.02 9.69
C ASP A 229 -16.49 7.16 10.69
N PRO A 230 -16.77 8.41 10.26
CA PRO A 230 -17.04 9.50 11.18
C PRO A 230 -18.19 9.18 12.13
N GLU A 231 -19.13 8.31 11.74
CA GLU A 231 -20.21 7.85 12.63
C GLU A 231 -19.74 6.88 13.70
N ALA A 232 -18.69 6.09 13.46
CA ALA A 232 -18.03 5.32 14.51
C ALA A 232 -17.40 6.23 15.59
N GLY A 233 -17.12 7.49 15.24
CA GLY A 233 -16.75 8.53 16.20
C GLY A 233 -17.81 8.77 17.29
N ALA A 234 -19.09 8.54 16.99
CA ALA A 234 -20.16 8.66 17.99
C ALA A 234 -20.02 7.58 19.07
N LEU A 235 -19.83 6.33 18.66
CA LEU A 235 -19.63 5.19 19.56
C LEU A 235 -18.34 5.33 20.37
N LEU A 236 -17.25 5.76 19.73
CA LEU A 236 -15.97 5.96 20.39
C LEU A 236 -16.04 7.09 21.44
N ALA A 237 -16.72 8.19 21.12
CA ALA A 237 -16.93 9.28 22.07
C ALA A 237 -17.81 8.87 23.26
N GLU A 238 -18.89 8.13 23.01
CA GLU A 238 -19.76 7.61 24.06
C GLU A 238 -19.00 6.69 25.02
N ALA A 239 -18.14 5.81 24.49
CA ALA A 239 -17.27 4.97 25.31
C ALA A 239 -16.29 5.79 26.17
N TYR A 240 -15.63 6.81 25.60
CA TYR A 240 -14.72 7.68 26.38
C TYR A 240 -15.46 8.44 27.48
N ILE A 241 -16.64 8.98 27.19
CA ILE A 241 -17.47 9.67 28.19
C ILE A 241 -17.90 8.70 29.29
N GLY A 242 -18.30 7.47 28.93
CA GLY A 242 -18.65 6.42 29.89
C GLY A 242 -17.49 5.95 30.78
N MET A 243 -16.24 6.12 30.31
CA MET A 243 -15.01 5.85 31.06
C MET A 243 -14.51 7.08 31.86
N ASP A 244 -15.29 8.16 31.96
CA ASP A 244 -14.92 9.43 32.60
C ASP A 244 -13.73 10.16 31.90
N GLU A 245 -13.38 9.76 30.67
CA GLU A 245 -12.40 10.43 29.81
C GLU A 245 -13.07 11.50 28.93
N GLU A 246 -13.82 12.41 29.56
CA GLU A 246 -14.72 13.36 28.88
C GLU A 246 -13.99 14.26 27.87
N ILE A 247 -12.77 14.71 28.20
CA ILE A 247 -11.98 15.59 27.33
C ILE A 247 -11.66 14.89 26.01
N ARG A 248 -11.28 13.60 26.06
CA ARG A 248 -10.98 12.80 24.87
C ARG A 248 -12.25 12.50 24.08
N GLY A 249 -13.35 12.19 24.76
CA GLY A 249 -14.65 12.01 24.12
C GLY A 249 -15.08 13.24 23.32
N VAL A 250 -14.94 14.44 23.91
CA VAL A 250 -15.25 15.70 23.24
C VAL A 250 -14.30 15.99 22.07
N GLN A 251 -13.00 15.69 22.19
CA GLN A 251 -12.05 15.83 21.07
C GLN A 251 -12.43 14.93 19.89
N VAL A 252 -12.80 13.67 20.16
CA VAL A 252 -13.26 12.74 19.12
C VAL A 252 -14.54 13.24 18.45
N LEU A 253 -15.51 13.73 19.23
CA LEU A 253 -16.73 14.34 18.67
C LEU A 253 -16.40 15.55 17.79
N HIS A 254 -15.49 16.42 18.24
CA HIS A 254 -15.09 17.60 17.48
C HIS A 254 -14.49 17.21 16.14
N ASP A 255 -13.51 16.31 16.13
CA ASP A 255 -12.83 15.87 14.92
C ASP A 255 -13.79 15.13 13.96
N ALA A 256 -14.73 14.34 14.51
CA ALA A 256 -15.74 13.63 13.74
C ALA A 256 -16.79 14.60 13.15
N LEU A 257 -17.25 15.58 13.91
CA LEU A 257 -18.21 16.60 13.47
C LEU A 257 -17.62 17.59 12.48
N LEU A 258 -16.31 17.87 12.53
CA LEU A 258 -15.62 18.62 11.48
C LEU A 258 -15.68 17.88 10.13
N LYS A 259 -15.62 16.55 10.15
CA LYS A 259 -15.68 15.69 8.96
C LYS A 259 -17.11 15.44 8.47
N LYS A 260 -18.06 15.20 9.39
CA LYS A 260 -19.47 14.94 9.07
C LYS A 260 -20.42 15.79 9.93
N PRO A 261 -20.58 17.10 9.62
CA PRO A 261 -21.36 18.03 10.44
C PRO A 261 -22.87 17.78 10.47
N SER A 262 -23.38 16.93 9.57
CA SER A 262 -24.79 16.56 9.40
C SER A 262 -25.15 15.23 10.05
N SER A 263 -24.19 14.55 10.71
CA SER A 263 -24.49 13.30 11.41
C SER A 263 -25.31 13.58 12.67
N TYR A 264 -26.58 13.15 12.68
CA TYR A 264 -27.42 13.27 13.86
C TYR A 264 -26.92 12.39 15.01
N ALA A 265 -26.25 11.26 14.72
CA ALA A 265 -25.68 10.36 15.73
C ALA A 265 -24.58 11.04 16.55
N LEU A 266 -23.64 11.74 15.90
CA LEU A 266 -22.61 12.53 16.59
C LEU A 266 -23.21 13.67 17.42
N LEU A 267 -24.22 14.35 16.88
CA LEU A 267 -24.94 15.42 17.59
C LEU A 267 -25.69 14.89 18.81
N HIS A 268 -26.28 13.69 18.75
CA HIS A 268 -26.96 13.07 19.89
C HIS A 268 -26.02 12.80 21.05
N VAL A 269 -24.84 12.22 20.80
CA VAL A 269 -23.84 11.98 21.86
C VAL A 269 -23.44 13.31 22.52
N GLN A 270 -23.28 14.37 21.72
CA GLN A 270 -22.98 15.71 22.25
C GLN A 270 -24.16 16.30 23.07
N VAL A 271 -25.40 16.08 22.64
CA VAL A 271 -26.61 16.49 23.36
C VAL A 271 -26.71 15.76 24.70
N ASP A 272 -26.52 14.45 24.71
CA ASP A 272 -26.60 13.63 25.92
C ASP A 272 -25.49 14.01 26.93
N PHE A 273 -24.28 14.30 26.43
CA PHE A 273 -23.20 14.83 27.26
C PHE A 273 -23.53 16.19 27.87
N LEU A 274 -24.08 17.13 27.10
CA LEU A 274 -24.47 18.44 27.63
C LEU A 274 -25.63 18.34 28.62
N ARG A 275 -26.59 17.46 28.35
CA ARG A 275 -27.70 17.14 29.24
C ARG A 275 -27.20 16.60 30.58
N SER A 276 -26.23 15.67 30.59
CA SER A 276 -25.64 15.13 31.83
C SER A 276 -24.91 16.20 32.65
N LYS A 277 -24.42 17.26 32.00
CA LYS A 277 -23.80 18.44 32.66
C LYS A 277 -24.79 19.54 33.03
N GLY A 278 -26.10 19.33 32.85
CA GLY A 278 -27.15 20.32 33.14
C GLY A 278 -27.15 21.54 32.20
N LYS A 279 -26.51 21.43 31.03
CA LYS A 279 -26.41 22.51 30.03
C LYS A 279 -27.56 22.41 29.01
N TYR A 280 -28.80 22.41 29.49
CA TYR A 280 -29.99 22.13 28.69
C TYR A 280 -30.23 23.11 27.53
N GLU A 281 -29.90 24.39 27.70
CA GLU A 281 -30.01 25.42 26.65
C GLU A 281 -29.12 25.12 25.44
N LEU A 282 -27.86 24.72 25.68
CA LEU A 282 -26.92 24.34 24.62
C LEU A 282 -27.35 23.01 23.98
N ALA A 283 -27.81 22.07 24.80
CA ALA A 283 -28.35 20.80 24.32
C ALA A 283 -29.55 21.01 23.38
N SER A 284 -30.45 21.95 23.68
CA SER A 284 -31.62 22.27 22.85
C SER A 284 -31.22 22.79 21.47
N GLN A 285 -30.21 23.66 21.40
CA GLN A 285 -29.72 24.18 20.13
C GLN A 285 -29.14 23.07 19.23
N LEU A 286 -28.40 22.13 19.82
CA LEU A 286 -27.84 20.99 19.09
C LEU A 286 -28.91 19.96 18.72
N ALA A 287 -29.90 19.71 19.58
CA ALA A 287 -31.02 18.82 19.29
C ALA A 287 -31.87 19.34 18.13
N LYS A 288 -32.15 20.66 18.08
CA LYS A 288 -32.79 21.30 16.93
C LYS A 288 -31.99 21.11 15.64
N ARG A 289 -30.66 21.24 15.73
CA ARG A 289 -29.77 20.98 14.60
C ARG A 289 -29.82 19.51 14.16
N ALA A 290 -29.85 18.56 15.09
CA ALA A 290 -29.97 17.14 14.77
C ALA A 290 -31.28 16.84 14.02
N VAL A 291 -32.41 17.42 14.47
CA VAL A 291 -33.70 17.34 13.76
C VAL A 291 -33.62 17.95 12.36
N ASN A 292 -32.99 19.13 12.22
CA ASN A 292 -32.82 19.75 10.90
C ASN A 292 -31.95 18.89 9.96
N CYS A 293 -30.99 18.15 10.51
CA CYS A 293 -30.14 17.24 9.73
C CYS A 293 -30.88 15.96 9.31
N ALA A 294 -31.80 15.45 10.14
CA ALA A 294 -32.52 14.21 9.89
C ALA A 294 -34.00 14.28 10.32
N PRO A 295 -34.85 15.08 9.67
CA PRO A 295 -36.23 15.34 10.12
C PRO A 295 -37.17 14.14 9.96
N SER A 296 -36.79 13.14 9.15
CA SER A 296 -37.53 11.89 9.00
C SER A 296 -37.28 10.90 10.12
N GLU A 297 -36.23 11.09 10.93
CA GLU A 297 -35.84 10.17 11.99
C GLU A 297 -36.62 10.45 13.27
N PHE A 298 -37.39 9.47 13.74
CA PHE A 298 -38.15 9.59 14.98
C PHE A 298 -37.25 9.95 16.18
N VAL A 299 -36.07 9.34 16.24
CA VAL A 299 -35.14 9.47 17.38
C VAL A 299 -34.65 10.90 17.61
N THR A 300 -34.54 11.72 16.55
CA THR A 300 -34.11 13.13 16.69
C THR A 300 -35.22 13.97 17.33
N TRP A 301 -36.48 13.69 16.99
CA TRP A 301 -37.63 14.36 17.59
C TRP A 301 -37.84 13.95 19.04
N ALA A 302 -37.72 12.64 19.33
CA ALA A 302 -37.79 12.13 20.69
C ALA A 302 -36.75 12.80 21.60
N LYS A 303 -35.50 12.88 21.14
CA LYS A 303 -34.41 13.54 21.88
C LYS A 303 -34.69 15.02 22.12
N LEU A 304 -35.20 15.75 21.11
CA LEU A 304 -35.55 17.16 21.27
C LEU A 304 -36.68 17.36 22.30
N ALA A 305 -37.70 16.49 22.29
CA ALA A 305 -38.80 16.54 23.26
C ALA A 305 -38.33 16.28 24.70
N GLU A 306 -37.42 15.32 24.91
CA GLU A 306 -36.81 15.08 26.22
C GLU A 306 -36.10 16.33 26.77
N ILE A 307 -35.37 17.06 25.91
CA ILE A 307 -34.68 18.29 26.32
C ILE A 307 -35.68 19.42 26.65
N TYR A 308 -36.81 19.53 25.95
CA TYR A 308 -37.85 20.51 26.31
C TYR A 308 -38.51 20.21 27.65
N ILE A 309 -38.71 18.93 27.96
CA ILE A 309 -39.18 18.51 29.29
C ILE A 309 -38.18 18.94 30.37
N ASP A 310 -36.88 18.73 30.15
CA ASP A 310 -35.83 19.15 31.10
C ASP A 310 -35.77 20.68 31.28
N LEU A 311 -36.12 21.44 30.24
CA LEU A 311 -36.25 22.91 30.28
C LEU A 311 -37.56 23.40 30.91
N GLY A 312 -38.54 22.51 31.11
CA GLY A 312 -39.89 22.86 31.59
C GLY A 312 -40.78 23.53 30.55
N ASP A 313 -40.41 23.47 29.26
CA ASP A 313 -41.21 24.01 28.16
C ASP A 313 -42.14 22.93 27.60
N PHE A 314 -43.28 22.70 28.26
CA PHE A 314 -44.25 21.68 27.87
C PHE A 314 -45.13 22.07 26.68
N LYS A 315 -44.98 23.28 26.14
CA LYS A 315 -45.77 23.77 24.99
C LYS A 315 -45.05 23.53 23.66
N ALA A 316 -43.72 23.55 23.69
CA ALA A 316 -42.86 23.28 22.54
C ALA A 316 -42.77 21.77 22.23
#